data_AF-A0A945N365-F1
#
_entry.id   AF-A0A945N365-F1
#
_cell.length_a   1.000
_cell.length_b   1.000
_cell.length_c   1.000
_cell.angle_alpha   90.00
_cell.angle_beta   90.00
_cell.angle_gamma   90.00
#
_symmetry.space_group_name_H-M   'P 1'
#
loop_
_entity.id
_entity.type
_entity.pdbx_description
1 polymer ?
#
loop_
_entity_poly.entity_id
_entity_poly.type
_entity_poly.pdbx_seq_one_letter_code
_entity_poly.pdbx_strand_id
1 'polypeptide(L)'
;MTNRLPIRLAAGSGPTFGVDDIACAAATYLGCWEEEALDVTWIPVHGGVAAMKSVLDGETDVSYGGLGPVLRFRSEGQPVRIVVSMARGLAQNLVVQERFKSVDQLRGLSWALDGFGALSHHMARLLVKALNIGEDEIDWQ
;
A
#
# COMPACT_ATOMS: atom_id res chain seq x y z
N MET A 1 -29.29 -18.86 -13.14
CA MET A 1 -28.20 -18.59 -12.17
C MET A 1 -27.04 -18.03 -12.96
N THR A 2 -26.72 -16.75 -12.77
CA THR A 2 -25.54 -16.14 -13.40
C THR A 2 -24.30 -16.78 -12.79
N ASN A 3 -23.51 -17.44 -13.62
CA ASN A 3 -22.33 -18.22 -13.23
C ASN A 3 -21.15 -17.26 -12.95
N ARG A 4 -21.26 -16.48 -11.88
CA ARG A 4 -20.23 -15.50 -11.49
C ARG A 4 -19.17 -16.17 -10.61
N LEU A 5 -17.91 -15.80 -10.82
CA LEU A 5 -16.79 -16.27 -10.00
C LEU A 5 -16.68 -15.39 -8.74
N PRO A 6 -16.84 -15.95 -7.52
CA PRO A 6 -16.63 -15.19 -6.29
C PRO A 6 -15.15 -14.86 -6.08
N ILE A 7 -14.86 -13.61 -5.73
CA ILE A 7 -13.51 -13.12 -5.40
C ILE A 7 -13.56 -12.27 -4.13
N ARG A 8 -12.71 -12.59 -3.14
CA ARG A 8 -12.47 -11.80 -1.94
C ARG A 8 -11.28 -10.88 -2.16
N LEU A 9 -11.52 -9.56 -2.17
CA LEU A 9 -10.49 -8.56 -2.43
C LEU A 9 -10.15 -7.78 -1.15
N ALA A 10 -8.88 -7.82 -0.74
CA ALA A 10 -8.39 -7.10 0.42
C ALA A 10 -8.15 -5.60 0.10
N ALA A 11 -8.74 -4.70 0.88
CA ALA A 11 -8.52 -3.25 0.79
C ALA A 11 -7.64 -2.74 1.93
N GLY A 12 -6.39 -2.41 1.62
CA GLY A 12 -5.39 -1.86 2.58
C GLY A 12 -5.75 -0.50 3.17
N SER A 13 -6.59 0.28 2.48
CA SER A 13 -7.12 1.58 2.90
C SER A 13 -8.31 1.47 3.87
N GLY A 14 -8.71 0.26 4.24
CA GLY A 14 -9.87 0.02 5.08
C GLY A 14 -11.20 0.20 4.31
N PRO A 15 -12.28 0.65 4.97
CA PRO A 15 -13.61 0.74 4.34
C PRO A 15 -13.75 1.88 3.33
N THR A 16 -12.78 2.81 3.28
CA THR A 16 -12.76 3.94 2.37
C THR A 16 -11.70 3.72 1.33
N PHE A 17 -12.10 3.47 0.07
CA PHE A 17 -11.16 3.50 -1.05
C PHE A 17 -10.37 4.81 -1.04
N GLY A 18 -9.05 4.73 -0.98
CA GLY A 18 -8.16 5.88 -1.10
C GLY A 18 -8.05 6.34 -2.55
N VAL A 19 -7.32 7.45 -2.77
CA VAL A 19 -6.98 7.92 -4.14
C VAL A 19 -6.28 6.82 -4.95
N ASP A 20 -5.47 6.03 -4.28
CA ASP A 20 -4.73 4.92 -4.88
C ASP A 20 -5.66 3.75 -5.31
N ASP A 21 -6.85 3.63 -4.72
CA ASP A 21 -7.83 2.58 -5.02
C ASP A 21 -8.88 3.00 -6.07
N ILE A 22 -8.74 4.18 -6.69
CA ILE A 22 -9.83 4.80 -7.45
C ILE A 22 -10.33 3.94 -8.62
N ALA A 23 -9.45 3.17 -9.27
CA ALA A 23 -9.87 2.27 -10.34
C ALA A 23 -10.66 1.06 -9.82
N CYS A 24 -10.34 0.56 -8.62
CA CYS A 24 -11.14 -0.48 -7.95
C CYS A 24 -12.49 0.06 -7.47
N ALA A 25 -12.51 1.28 -6.95
CA ALA A 25 -13.74 1.98 -6.58
C ALA A 25 -14.64 2.19 -7.81
N ALA A 26 -14.06 2.66 -8.92
CA ALA A 26 -14.77 2.86 -10.17
C ALA A 26 -15.32 1.55 -10.74
N ALA A 27 -14.52 0.48 -10.76
CA ALA A 27 -14.98 -0.83 -11.22
C ALA A 27 -16.17 -1.35 -10.39
N THR A 28 -16.16 -1.10 -9.07
CA THR A 28 -17.27 -1.44 -8.17
C THR A 28 -18.50 -0.58 -8.43
N TYR A 29 -18.33 0.73 -8.61
CA TYR A 29 -19.45 1.65 -8.81
C TYR A 29 -20.11 1.53 -10.19
N LEU A 30 -19.31 1.27 -11.23
CA LEU A 30 -19.76 1.20 -12.62
C LEU A 30 -20.26 -0.19 -13.03
N GLY A 31 -20.13 -1.21 -12.17
CA GLY A 31 -20.57 -2.58 -12.45
C GLY A 31 -19.61 -3.38 -13.34
N CYS A 32 -18.35 -2.95 -13.45
CA CYS A 32 -17.37 -3.60 -14.33
C CYS A 32 -17.03 -5.02 -13.88
N TRP A 33 -17.12 -5.32 -12.58
CA TRP A 33 -16.91 -6.68 -12.08
C TRP A 33 -17.98 -7.63 -12.62
N GLU A 34 -19.24 -7.22 -12.57
CA GLU A 34 -20.37 -8.00 -13.03
C GLU A 34 -20.35 -8.24 -14.54
N GLU A 35 -19.91 -7.24 -15.32
CA GLU A 35 -19.69 -7.35 -16.77
C GLU A 35 -18.67 -8.45 -17.10
N GLU A 36 -17.65 -8.60 -16.27
CA GLU A 36 -16.62 -9.65 -16.38
C GLU A 36 -17.01 -10.96 -15.65
N ALA A 37 -18.28 -11.11 -15.26
CA ALA A 37 -18.80 -12.26 -14.52
C ALA A 37 -18.07 -12.54 -13.18
N LEU A 38 -17.61 -11.49 -12.50
CA LEU A 38 -17.03 -11.55 -11.16
C LEU A 38 -18.05 -11.11 -10.10
N ASP A 39 -17.97 -11.75 -8.93
CA ASP A 39 -18.71 -11.37 -7.72
C ASP A 39 -17.70 -10.97 -6.63
N VAL A 40 -17.43 -9.66 -6.53
CA VAL A 40 -16.34 -9.13 -5.70
C VAL A 40 -16.85 -8.75 -4.32
N THR A 41 -16.28 -9.37 -3.30
CA THR A 41 -16.47 -9.00 -1.89
C THR A 41 -15.23 -8.28 -1.36
N TRP A 42 -15.39 -7.05 -0.90
CA TRP A 42 -14.31 -6.27 -0.30
C TRP A 42 -14.12 -6.64 1.18
N ILE A 43 -12.89 -7.02 1.54
CA ILE A 43 -12.49 -7.34 2.92
C ILE A 43 -11.56 -6.22 3.41
N PRO A 44 -12.00 -5.39 4.38
CA PRO A 44 -11.16 -4.31 4.88
C PRO A 44 -10.01 -4.87 5.70
N VAL A 45 -8.80 -4.45 5.36
CA VAL A 45 -7.55 -4.84 6.01
C VAL A 45 -6.73 -3.56 6.25
N HIS A 46 -6.24 -3.35 7.47
CA HIS A 46 -5.61 -2.07 7.81
C HIS A 46 -4.11 -2.10 7.41
N GLY A 47 -3.80 -1.54 6.24
CA GLY A 47 -2.45 -1.39 5.72
C GLY A 47 -2.01 -2.46 4.71
N GLY A 48 -1.08 -2.08 3.82
CA GLY A 48 -0.63 -2.94 2.71
C GLY A 48 0.10 -4.22 3.12
N VAL A 49 0.76 -4.24 4.29
CA VAL A 49 1.39 -5.47 4.82
C VAL A 49 0.32 -6.48 5.25
N ALA A 50 -0.71 -6.02 5.95
CA ALA A 50 -1.83 -6.88 6.37
C ALA A 50 -2.59 -7.43 5.15
N ALA A 51 -2.81 -6.59 4.13
CA ALA A 51 -3.47 -7.00 2.89
C ALA A 51 -2.75 -8.12 2.15
N MET A 52 -1.41 -8.04 2.05
CA MET A 52 -0.64 -9.10 1.41
C MET A 52 -0.61 -10.39 2.26
N LYS A 53 -0.59 -10.23 3.58
CA LYS A 53 -0.63 -11.37 4.50
C LYS A 53 -1.96 -12.13 4.42
N SER A 54 -3.10 -11.44 4.29
CA SER A 54 -4.40 -12.10 4.13
C SER A 54 -4.49 -12.94 2.85
N VAL A 55 -3.73 -12.60 1.80
CA VAL A 55 -3.60 -13.44 0.59
C VAL A 55 -2.76 -14.68 0.87
N LEU A 56 -1.60 -14.52 1.53
CA LEU A 56 -0.74 -15.64 1.90
C LEU A 56 -1.43 -16.63 2.84
N ASP A 57 -2.25 -16.12 3.75
CA ASP A 57 -3.01 -16.91 4.73
C ASP A 57 -4.31 -17.50 4.13
N GLY A 58 -4.66 -17.16 2.89
CA GLY A 58 -5.85 -17.66 2.18
C GLY A 58 -7.18 -17.03 2.61
N GLU A 59 -7.14 -15.98 3.43
CA GLU A 59 -8.31 -15.22 3.90
C GLU A 59 -8.93 -14.36 2.79
N THR A 60 -8.11 -13.91 1.84
CA THR A 60 -8.50 -13.18 0.63
C THR A 60 -7.85 -13.78 -0.59
N ASP A 61 -8.47 -13.64 -1.76
CA ASP A 61 -7.96 -14.22 -3.01
C ASP A 61 -6.99 -13.26 -3.72
N VAL A 62 -7.24 -11.96 -3.60
CA VAL A 62 -6.42 -10.87 -4.16
C VAL A 62 -6.36 -9.73 -3.15
N SER A 63 -5.25 -9.00 -3.12
CA SER A 63 -5.13 -7.78 -2.32
C SER A 63 -4.65 -6.64 -3.18
N TYR A 64 -5.22 -5.45 -2.96
CA TYR A 64 -4.60 -4.21 -3.39
C TYR A 64 -3.54 -3.79 -2.37
N GLY A 65 -2.33 -3.46 -2.83
CA GLY A 65 -1.26 -3.02 -1.95
C GLY A 65 -0.01 -2.56 -2.68
N GLY A 66 0.89 -1.94 -1.93
CA GLY A 66 2.14 -1.39 -2.46
C GLY A 66 3.16 -2.45 -2.90
N LEU A 67 4.08 -2.04 -3.78
CA LEU A 67 5.18 -2.87 -4.30
C LEU A 67 6.11 -3.39 -3.19
N GLY A 68 6.40 -2.57 -2.17
CA GLY A 68 7.37 -2.87 -1.11
C GLY A 68 7.11 -4.20 -0.38
N PRO A 69 5.92 -4.40 0.22
CA PRO A 69 5.56 -5.65 0.89
C PRO A 69 5.73 -6.91 0.02
N VAL A 70 5.38 -6.85 -1.26
CA VAL A 70 5.54 -7.98 -2.19
C VAL A 70 7.02 -8.32 -2.39
N LEU A 71 7.87 -7.32 -2.61
CA LEU A 71 9.32 -7.54 -2.76
C LEU A 71 9.91 -8.17 -1.50
N ARG A 72 9.51 -7.69 -0.32
CA ARG A 72 9.93 -8.27 0.96
C ARG A 72 9.52 -9.73 1.06
N PHE A 73 8.24 -10.05 0.92
CA PHE A 73 7.76 -11.42 1.04
C PHE A 73 8.39 -12.37 0.01
N ARG A 74 8.61 -11.91 -1.23
CA ARG A 74 9.36 -12.67 -2.24
C ARG A 74 10.79 -12.95 -1.81
N SER A 75 11.48 -11.97 -1.21
CA SER A 75 12.84 -12.15 -0.71
C SER A 75 12.91 -13.15 0.46
N GLU A 76 11.82 -13.27 1.22
CA GLU A 76 11.63 -14.25 2.29
C GLU A 76 11.14 -15.63 1.77
N GLY A 77 11.07 -15.83 0.45
CA GLY A 77 10.67 -17.10 -0.18
C GLY A 77 9.17 -17.33 -0.30
N GLN A 78 8.32 -16.34 0.05
CA GLN A 78 6.87 -16.48 0.00
C GLN A 78 6.32 -16.52 -1.44
N PRO A 79 5.22 -17.26 -1.67
CA PRO A 79 4.65 -17.49 -3.00
C PRO A 79 3.69 -16.38 -3.47
N VAL A 80 3.99 -15.11 -3.20
CA VAL A 80 3.18 -13.98 -3.67
C VAL A 80 3.59 -13.54 -5.08
N ARG A 81 2.71 -12.91 -5.86
CA ARG A 81 3.06 -12.30 -7.15
C ARG A 81 2.23 -11.06 -7.43
N ILE A 82 2.79 -10.14 -8.21
CA ILE A 82 2.04 -9.00 -8.78
C ILE A 82 1.43 -9.47 -10.10
N VAL A 83 0.13 -9.23 -10.28
CA VAL A 83 -0.60 -9.56 -11.51
C VAL A 83 -0.97 -8.33 -12.33
N VAL A 84 -1.14 -7.18 -11.68
CA VAL A 84 -1.49 -5.90 -12.30
C VAL A 84 -0.76 -4.77 -11.58
N SER A 85 -0.25 -3.78 -12.32
CA SER A 85 0.24 -2.51 -11.77
C SER A 85 -0.76 -1.40 -12.11
N MET A 86 -1.35 -0.79 -11.09
CA MET A 86 -2.37 0.26 -11.25
C MET A 86 -1.77 1.68 -11.30
N ALA A 87 -0.48 1.80 -10.99
CA ALA A 87 0.26 3.05 -11.04
C ALA A 87 1.51 2.91 -11.92
N ARG A 88 1.94 4.02 -12.54
CA ARG A 88 3.18 4.13 -13.33
C ARG A 88 4.38 4.59 -12.51
N GLY A 89 4.16 4.96 -11.25
CA GLY A 89 5.16 5.47 -10.33
C GLY A 89 4.62 5.47 -8.90
N LEU A 90 5.50 5.78 -7.95
CA LEU A 90 5.14 5.85 -6.54
C LEU A 90 4.51 7.22 -6.25
N ALA A 91 3.29 7.24 -5.72
CA ALA A 91 2.58 8.45 -5.33
C ALA A 91 2.80 8.77 -3.84
N GLN A 92 4.05 8.96 -3.44
CA GLN A 92 4.42 9.21 -2.04
C GLN A 92 5.26 10.48 -1.96
N ASN A 93 4.90 11.35 -1.03
CA ASN A 93 5.56 12.63 -0.83
C ASN A 93 5.90 12.79 0.64
N LEU A 94 7.09 13.32 0.92
CA LEU A 94 7.36 13.89 2.24
C LEU A 94 6.68 15.26 2.29
N VAL A 95 5.69 15.39 3.17
CA VAL A 95 5.03 16.66 3.44
C VAL A 95 5.55 17.20 4.76
N VAL A 96 6.09 18.41 4.74
CA VAL A 96 6.65 19.09 5.92
C VAL A 96 5.84 20.33 6.26
N GLN A 97 5.87 20.74 7.53
CA GLN A 97 5.26 22.00 7.95
C GLN A 97 6.02 23.18 7.35
N GLU A 98 5.28 24.23 6.97
CA GLU A 98 5.84 25.41 6.30
C GLU A 98 6.98 26.09 7.08
N ARG A 99 7.00 25.96 8.41
CA ARG A 99 8.07 26.53 9.27
C ARG A 99 9.46 25.95 8.98
N PHE A 100 9.54 24.75 8.40
CA PHE A 100 10.80 24.13 8.02
C PHE A 100 11.22 24.65 6.65
N LYS A 101 12.36 25.34 6.60
CA LYS A 101 12.89 26.04 5.42
C LYS A 101 14.18 25.41 4.89
N SER A 102 14.76 24.45 5.60
CA SER A 102 15.92 23.68 5.14
C SER A 102 15.85 22.22 5.58
N VAL A 103 16.60 21.36 4.88
CA VAL A 103 16.69 19.92 5.15
C VAL A 103 17.27 19.64 6.53
N ASP A 104 18.27 20.41 6.97
CA ASP A 104 18.91 20.19 8.28
C ASP A 104 17.95 20.35 9.45
N GLN A 105 16.89 21.15 9.29
CA GLN A 105 15.85 21.31 10.30
C GLN A 105 14.97 20.06 10.46
N LEU A 106 15.10 19.07 9.57
CA LEU A 106 14.37 17.80 9.65
C LEU A 106 15.10 16.72 10.46
N ARG A 107 16.38 16.95 10.81
CA ARG A 107 17.19 16.05 11.65
C ARG A 107 16.66 16.05 13.09
N GLY A 108 16.68 14.90 13.74
CA GLY A 108 16.19 14.76 15.13
C GLY A 108 14.68 14.83 15.27
N LEU A 109 13.92 15.00 14.18
CA LEU A 109 12.47 15.14 14.24
C LEU A 109 11.75 13.81 14.09
N SER A 110 10.51 13.80 14.58
CA SER A 110 9.58 12.69 14.39
C SER A 110 9.01 12.68 12.97
N TRP A 111 9.10 11.54 12.28
CA TRP A 111 8.52 11.33 10.95
C TRP A 111 7.42 10.28 11.03
N ALA A 112 6.20 10.67 10.67
CA ALA A 112 5.05 9.79 10.67
C ALA A 112 5.06 8.87 9.43
N LEU A 113 4.78 7.60 9.68
CA LEU A 113 4.72 6.51 8.71
C LEU A 113 3.40 5.76 8.87
N ASP A 114 3.00 4.99 7.85
CA ASP A 114 1.84 4.09 7.99
C ASP A 114 2.16 2.88 8.90
N GLY A 115 3.45 2.64 9.14
CA GLY A 115 3.97 1.57 9.98
C GLY A 115 5.29 0.98 9.47
N PHE A 116 5.99 0.28 10.36
CA PHE A 116 7.26 -0.37 10.02
C PHE A 116 7.09 -1.44 8.93
N GLY A 117 7.81 -1.24 7.82
CA GLY A 117 7.80 -2.14 6.66
C GLY A 117 6.72 -1.81 5.62
N ALA A 118 5.93 -0.77 5.86
CA ALA A 118 5.07 -0.19 4.83
C ALA A 118 5.88 0.50 3.73
N LEU A 119 5.21 0.86 2.64
CA LEU A 119 5.82 1.61 1.54
C LEU A 119 6.38 2.96 2.02
N SER A 120 5.64 3.69 2.86
CA SER A 120 6.06 4.95 3.48
C SER A 120 7.36 4.79 4.27
N HIS A 121 7.50 3.73 5.08
CA HIS A 121 8.74 3.43 5.78
C HIS A 121 9.92 3.22 4.83
N HIS A 122 9.75 2.37 3.79
CA HIS A 122 10.81 2.11 2.82
C HIS A 122 11.21 3.37 2.04
N MET A 123 10.25 4.19 1.65
CA MET A 123 10.52 5.43 0.92
C MET A 123 11.16 6.50 1.81
N ALA A 124 10.73 6.62 3.06
CA ALA A 124 11.35 7.53 4.01
C ALA A 124 12.82 7.21 4.24
N ARG A 125 13.18 5.92 4.36
CA ARG A 125 14.58 5.47 4.47
C ARG A 125 15.43 5.83 3.24
N LEU A 126 14.86 5.71 2.03
CA LEU A 126 15.54 6.15 0.81
C LEU A 126 15.70 7.68 0.78
N LEU A 127 14.71 8.41 1.27
CA LEU A 127 14.73 9.87 1.30
C LEU A 127 15.75 10.42 2.30
N VAL A 128 15.78 9.94 3.54
CA VAL A 128 16.77 10.38 4.54
C VAL A 128 18.20 10.14 4.05
N LYS A 129 18.43 8.97 3.41
CA LYS A 129 19.71 8.68 2.76
C LYS A 129 20.04 9.69 1.65
N ALA A 130 19.08 10.00 0.78
CA ALA A 130 19.28 10.99 -0.29
C ALA A 130 19.50 12.42 0.24
N LEU A 131 18.98 12.72 1.42
CA LEU A 131 19.15 13.99 2.15
C LEU A 131 20.40 14.02 3.03
N ASN A 132 21.21 12.95 3.05
CA ASN A 132 22.36 12.77 3.93
C ASN A 132 22.01 12.89 5.43
N ILE A 133 20.82 12.46 5.82
CA ILE A 133 20.38 12.32 7.21
C ILE A 133 20.56 10.86 7.63
N GLY A 134 21.18 10.62 8.79
CA GLY A 134 21.28 9.30 9.39
C GLY A 134 19.90 8.75 9.75
N GLU A 135 19.66 7.47 9.49
CA GLU A 135 18.38 6.83 9.84
C GLU A 135 18.13 6.83 11.36
N ASP A 136 19.20 6.85 12.15
CA ASP A 136 19.22 6.94 13.62
C ASP A 136 18.98 8.37 14.15
N GLU A 137 19.04 9.38 13.28
CA GLU A 137 18.69 10.75 13.61
C GLU A 137 17.18 11.01 13.52
N ILE A 138 16.38 10.08 12.99
CA ILE A 138 14.94 10.25 12.84
C ILE A 138 14.19 9.43 13.89
N ASP A 139 13.22 10.07 14.51
CA ASP A 139 12.26 9.41 15.39
C ASP A 139 11.08 8.88 14.55
N TRP A 140 11.15 7.60 14.16
CA TRP A 140 10.13 6.96 13.32
C TRP A 140 8.85 6.70 14.11
N GLN A 141 7.74 7.28 13.67
CA GLN A 141 6.42 7.20 14.33
C GLN A 141 5.38 6.56 13.42
#